data_AF-A0A2N3AY77-F1
#
_entry.id   AF-A0A2N3AY77-F1
#
_cell.length_a   1.000
_cell.length_b   1.000
_cell.length_c   1.000
_cell.angle_alpha   90.00
_cell.angle_beta   90.00
_cell.angle_gamma   90.00
#
_symmetry.space_group_name_H-M   'P 1'
#
loop_
_entity.id
_entity.type
_entity.pdbx_description
1 polymer ?
#
loop_
_entity_poly.entity_id
_entity_poly.type
_entity_poly.pdbx_seq_one_letter_code
_entity_poly.pdbx_strand_id
1 'polypeptide(L)'
;MQIDLRTVSIKQQRNTFDHLARRFGDKPASRYQEGSYDIQATENLHYRPTWDPDQLIYDASITKIVMADWYALKDPRQYFYNNYTLARARQQETAEANFSFVGSRGLADMLPEDLKRIALETLVP
;
A
#
# COMPACT_ATOMS: atom_id res chain seq x y z
N MET A 1 -27.76 12.47 29.77
CA MET A 1 -26.69 12.33 30.78
C MET A 1 -25.40 12.04 30.03
N GLN A 2 -24.51 13.03 29.93
CA GLN A 2 -23.24 12.91 29.23
C GLN A 2 -22.19 12.43 30.24
N ILE A 3 -21.63 11.25 30.01
CA ILE A 3 -20.56 10.69 30.85
C ILE A 3 -19.24 10.99 30.14
N ASP A 4 -18.52 11.99 30.64
CA ASP A 4 -17.14 12.25 30.19
C ASP A 4 -16.18 11.37 31.01
N LEU A 5 -15.65 10.34 30.34
CA LEU A 5 -14.64 9.45 30.90
C LEU A 5 -13.34 10.24 31.08
N ARG A 6 -12.94 10.48 32.34
CA ARG A 6 -11.64 11.09 32.67
C ARG A 6 -10.54 10.04 32.54
N THR A 7 -9.69 10.19 31.53
CA THR A 7 -8.48 9.39 31.37
C THR A 7 -7.29 10.11 32.00
N VAL A 8 -6.39 9.35 32.62
CA VAL A 8 -5.12 9.88 33.12
C VAL A 8 -4.16 9.98 31.92
N SER A 9 -3.73 11.19 31.60
CA SER A 9 -2.74 11.41 30.54
C SER A 9 -1.33 11.26 31.11
N ILE A 10 -0.53 10.38 30.52
CA ILE A 10 0.89 10.21 30.85
C ILE A 10 1.71 10.96 29.80
N LYS A 11 2.63 11.81 30.25
CA LYS A 11 3.55 12.54 29.37
C LYS A 11 4.56 11.58 28.76
N GLN A 12 4.57 11.49 27.42
CA GLN A 12 5.54 10.69 26.67
C GLN A 12 6.91 11.38 26.67
N GLN A 13 7.99 10.59 26.63
CA GLN A 13 9.36 11.12 26.53
C GLN A 13 9.71 11.60 25.11
N ARG A 14 9.08 11.01 24.10
CA ARG A 14 9.20 11.36 22.68
C ARG A 14 7.89 11.05 21.97
N ASN A 15 7.60 11.75 20.86
CA ASN A 15 6.36 11.54 20.11
C ASN A 15 6.48 10.52 18.99
N THR A 16 7.68 10.30 18.45
CA THR A 16 7.92 9.44 17.28
C THR A 16 9.36 8.93 17.24
N PHE A 17 9.71 8.14 16.21
CA PHE A 17 11.06 7.65 15.95
C PHE A 17 11.96 8.75 15.36
N ASP A 18 13.26 8.66 15.65
CA ASP A 18 14.22 9.71 15.34
C ASP A 18 14.32 10.01 13.83
N HIS A 19 14.21 8.98 12.97
CA HIS A 19 14.20 9.18 11.51
C HIS A 19 12.98 9.99 11.04
N LEU A 20 11.82 9.78 11.66
CA LEU A 20 10.59 10.53 11.35
C LEU A 20 10.64 11.94 11.93
N ALA A 21 11.20 12.10 13.13
CA ALA A 21 11.41 13.42 13.73
C ALA A 21 12.31 14.30 12.85
N ARG A 22 13.40 13.73 12.30
CA ARG A 22 14.27 14.43 11.33
C ARG A 22 13.53 14.88 10.08
N ARG A 23 12.59 14.08 9.59
CA ARG A 23 11.86 14.34 8.33
C ARG A 23 10.64 15.25 8.49
N PHE A 24 9.90 15.12 9.59
CA PHE A 24 8.58 15.74 9.77
C PHE A 24 8.44 16.63 11.01
N GLY A 25 9.49 16.71 11.84
CA GLY A 25 9.49 17.38 13.15
C GLY A 25 9.07 16.45 14.30
N ASP A 26 9.37 16.84 15.54
CA ASP A 26 8.99 16.11 16.75
C ASP A 26 7.49 16.29 17.04
N LYS A 27 6.67 15.47 16.37
CA LYS A 27 5.23 15.40 16.54
C LYS A 27 4.77 13.95 16.36
N PRO A 28 3.57 13.59 16.85
CA PRO A 28 3.01 12.28 16.59
C PRO A 28 2.96 11.99 15.09
N ALA A 29 3.53 10.85 14.68
CA ALA A 29 3.54 10.42 13.29
C ALA A 29 2.28 9.62 12.94
N SER A 30 1.90 9.62 11.67
CA SER A 30 0.84 8.72 11.18
C SER A 30 1.35 7.28 11.08
N ARG A 31 0.44 6.30 11.12
CA ARG A 31 0.79 4.88 10.91
C ARG A 31 1.46 4.62 9.57
N TYR A 32 1.08 5.37 8.54
CA TYR A 32 1.74 5.31 7.24
C TYR A 32 3.18 5.84 7.32
N GLN A 33 3.41 6.96 8.01
CA GLN A 33 4.75 7.50 8.18
C GLN A 33 5.67 6.49 8.89
N GLU A 34 5.19 5.92 10.01
CA GLU A 34 5.90 4.87 10.76
C GLU A 34 6.13 3.60 9.97
N GLY A 35 5.20 3.25 9.06
CA GLY A 35 5.26 2.03 8.26
C GLY A 35 5.88 2.19 6.87
N SER A 36 6.44 3.35 6.51
CA SER A 36 6.90 3.58 5.14
C SER A 36 8.18 4.40 4.96
N TYR A 37 8.55 5.28 5.90
CA TYR A 37 9.70 6.19 5.69
C TYR A 37 10.97 5.69 6.37
N ASP A 38 12.07 5.66 5.62
CA ASP A 38 13.42 5.37 6.09
C ASP A 38 13.55 4.02 6.84
N ILE A 39 12.73 3.03 6.45
CA ILE A 39 12.74 1.66 7.02
C ILE A 39 13.75 0.75 6.31
N GLN A 40 14.02 1.03 5.03
CA GLN A 40 14.92 0.22 4.21
C GLN A 40 16.38 0.46 4.61
N ALA A 41 17.19 -0.59 4.61
CA ALA A 41 18.64 -0.44 4.76
C ALA A 41 19.23 0.25 3.51
N THR A 42 20.05 1.27 3.72
CA THR A 42 20.64 2.08 2.64
C THR A 42 22.15 1.96 2.54
N GLU A 43 22.83 1.55 3.61
CA GLU A 43 24.29 1.61 3.73
C GLU A 43 24.84 0.36 4.44
N ASN A 44 26.14 0.10 4.26
CA ASN A 44 26.88 -0.97 4.94
C ASN A 44 26.33 -2.39 4.71
N LEU A 45 25.87 -2.64 3.48
CA LEU A 45 25.44 -3.97 3.04
C LEU A 45 26.69 -4.82 2.74
N HIS A 46 26.75 -6.02 3.33
CA HIS A 46 28.01 -6.75 3.50
C HIS A 46 28.50 -7.47 2.25
N TYR A 47 27.58 -7.87 1.37
CA TYR A 47 27.88 -8.75 0.25
C TYR A 47 27.23 -8.24 -1.03
N ARG A 48 27.86 -8.52 -2.16
CA ARG A 48 27.28 -8.29 -3.49
C ARG A 48 26.27 -9.39 -3.82
N PRO A 49 25.24 -9.08 -4.63
CA PRO A 49 24.30 -10.10 -5.11
C PRO A 49 25.02 -11.15 -5.96
N THR A 50 24.69 -12.43 -5.76
CA THR A 50 25.24 -13.53 -6.57
C THR A 50 24.65 -13.60 -7.99
N TRP A 51 23.48 -12.98 -8.19
CA TRP A 51 22.74 -12.95 -9.45
C TRP A 51 23.06 -11.72 -10.31
N ASP A 52 23.68 -10.68 -9.74
CA ASP A 52 24.20 -9.51 -10.45
C ASP A 52 25.38 -8.91 -9.64
N PRO A 53 26.63 -9.34 -9.92
CA PRO A 53 27.80 -8.91 -9.16
C PRO A 53 28.16 -7.43 -9.32
N ASP A 54 27.75 -6.81 -10.42
CA ASP A 54 28.11 -5.42 -10.72
C ASP A 54 27.23 -4.43 -9.92
N GLN A 55 26.03 -4.86 -9.50
CA GLN A 55 25.11 -4.06 -8.70
C GLN A 55 25.33 -4.18 -7.18
N LEU A 56 24.89 -3.14 -6.46
CA LEU A 56 24.72 -3.19 -5.00
C LEU A 56 23.30 -3.62 -4.63
N ILE A 57 23.12 -4.17 -3.42
CA ILE A 57 21.78 -4.39 -2.88
C ILE A 57 21.15 -3.00 -2.63
N TYR A 58 19.89 -2.83 -3.04
CA TYR A 58 19.17 -1.55 -2.94
C TYR A 58 19.83 -0.36 -3.67
N ASP A 59 20.51 -0.65 -4.79
CA ASP A 59 21.16 0.36 -5.61
C ASP A 59 20.18 1.33 -6.28
N ALA A 60 20.29 2.63 -5.95
CA ALA A 60 19.48 3.68 -6.55
C ALA A 60 19.81 3.92 -8.04
N SER A 61 20.97 3.46 -8.52
CA SER A 61 21.42 3.64 -9.91
C SER A 61 20.89 2.57 -10.89
N ILE A 62 20.12 1.58 -10.40
CA ILE A 62 19.45 0.59 -11.26
C ILE A 62 18.48 1.22 -12.27
N THR A 63 18.03 2.45 -11.99
CA THR A 63 17.21 3.28 -12.87
C THR A 63 18.00 4.48 -13.36
N LYS A 64 17.69 4.96 -14.57
CA LYS A 64 18.26 6.21 -15.12
C LYS A 64 17.74 7.47 -14.41
N ILE A 65 16.64 7.36 -13.66
CA ILE A 65 16.04 8.47 -12.92
C ILE A 65 16.88 8.73 -11.67
N VAL A 66 17.25 10.00 -11.46
CA VAL A 66 17.99 10.43 -10.27
C VAL A 66 17.10 11.34 -9.44
N MET A 67 16.97 11.02 -8.15
CA MET A 67 16.18 11.76 -7.18
C MET A 67 17.08 12.21 -6.02
N ALA A 68 16.91 13.44 -5.55
CA ALA A 68 17.58 13.91 -4.33
C ALA A 68 17.06 13.16 -3.08
N ASP A 69 15.78 12.78 -3.11
CA ASP A 69 15.12 11.99 -2.06
C ASP A 69 14.04 11.12 -2.71
N TRP A 70 14.21 9.79 -2.68
CA TRP A 70 13.22 8.86 -3.22
C TRP A 70 11.92 8.84 -2.43
N TYR A 71 11.93 9.23 -1.15
CA TYR A 71 10.73 9.36 -0.33
C TYR A 71 9.92 10.64 -0.62
N ALA A 72 10.35 11.46 -1.59
CA ALA A 72 9.49 12.50 -2.15
C ALA A 72 8.24 11.90 -2.82
N LEU A 73 8.34 10.67 -3.32
CA LEU A 73 7.22 9.89 -3.84
C LEU A 73 6.42 9.30 -2.67
N LYS A 74 5.26 9.88 -2.41
CA LYS A 74 4.35 9.49 -1.33
C LYS A 74 3.02 9.01 -1.87
N ASP A 75 2.42 8.01 -1.23
CA ASP A 75 1.09 7.53 -1.61
C ASP A 75 0.01 8.42 -0.96
N PRO A 76 -0.76 9.20 -1.74
CA PRO A 76 -1.84 10.02 -1.19
C PRO A 76 -2.96 9.19 -0.54
N ARG A 77 -3.06 7.89 -0.87
CA ARG A 77 -4.03 6.95 -0.29
C ARG A 77 -3.59 6.43 1.09
N GLN A 78 -2.35 6.72 1.51
CA GLN A 78 -1.81 6.30 2.81
C GLN A 78 -1.84 4.77 3.02
N TYR A 79 -1.56 4.02 1.96
CA TYR A 79 -1.52 2.57 1.99
C TYR A 79 -0.20 2.05 2.55
N PHE A 80 -0.21 1.76 3.84
CA PHE A 80 0.62 0.69 4.41
C PHE A 80 -0.20 -0.61 4.42
N TYR A 81 0.44 -1.74 4.77
CA TYR A 81 -0.14 -3.08 4.60
C TYR A 81 -1.60 -3.20 5.05
N ASN A 82 -1.94 -2.80 6.28
CA ASN A 82 -3.28 -2.94 6.82
C ASN A 82 -4.34 -2.11 6.06
N ASN A 83 -4.05 -0.84 5.79
CA ASN A 83 -5.00 0.02 5.06
C ASN A 83 -5.24 -0.51 3.64
N TYR A 84 -4.20 -1.03 2.99
CA TYR A 84 -4.31 -1.66 1.69
C TYR A 84 -5.22 -2.90 1.73
N THR A 85 -4.97 -3.83 2.66
CA THR A 85 -5.74 -5.08 2.73
C THR A 85 -7.20 -4.83 3.11
N LEU A 86 -7.48 -3.89 4.01
CA LEU A 86 -8.86 -3.50 4.34
C LEU A 86 -9.60 -2.89 3.14
N ALA A 87 -8.93 -2.05 2.36
CA ALA A 87 -9.53 -1.49 1.14
C ALA A 87 -9.82 -2.57 0.10
N ARG A 88 -8.90 -3.53 -0.09
CA ARG A 88 -9.08 -4.65 -1.00
C ARG A 88 -10.15 -5.64 -0.53
N ALA A 89 -10.26 -5.89 0.77
CA ALA A 89 -11.30 -6.76 1.32
C ALA A 89 -12.70 -6.24 1.00
N ARG A 90 -12.95 -4.93 1.20
CA ARG A 90 -14.24 -4.32 0.86
C ARG A 90 -14.56 -4.38 -0.64
N GLN A 91 -13.54 -4.20 -1.48
CA GLN A 91 -13.68 -4.32 -2.94
C GLN A 91 -14.02 -5.76 -3.33
N GLN A 92 -13.35 -6.74 -2.71
CA GLN A 92 -13.60 -8.16 -2.93
C GLN A 92 -15.00 -8.58 -2.53
N GLU A 93 -15.48 -8.18 -1.34
CA GLU A 93 -16.85 -8.46 -0.88
C GLU A 93 -17.90 -7.96 -1.89
N THR A 94 -17.70 -6.75 -2.43
CA THR A 94 -18.60 -6.18 -3.44
C THR A 94 -18.52 -6.97 -4.75
N ALA A 95 -17.31 -7.33 -5.18
CA ALA A 95 -17.12 -8.12 -6.40
C ALA A 95 -17.78 -9.49 -6.28
N GLU A 96 -17.57 -10.21 -5.17
CA GLU A 96 -18.19 -11.52 -4.91
C GLU A 96 -19.71 -11.44 -4.88
N ALA A 97 -20.28 -10.42 -4.24
CA ALA A 97 -21.72 -10.20 -4.24
C ALA A 97 -22.27 -10.01 -5.66
N ASN A 98 -21.57 -9.23 -6.50
CA ASN A 98 -21.96 -9.02 -7.89
C ASN A 98 -21.88 -10.31 -8.72
N PHE A 99 -20.78 -11.07 -8.59
CA PHE A 99 -20.65 -12.36 -9.29
C PHE A 99 -21.72 -13.37 -8.84
N SER A 100 -22.00 -13.45 -7.53
CA SER A 100 -23.06 -14.30 -6.98
C SER A 100 -24.44 -13.90 -7.51
N PHE A 101 -24.74 -12.61 -7.58
CA PHE A 101 -26.00 -12.10 -8.14
C PHE A 101 -26.16 -12.45 -9.62
N VAL A 102 -25.13 -12.18 -10.44
CA VAL A 102 -25.12 -12.52 -11.88
C VAL A 102 -25.30 -14.01 -12.11
N GLY A 103 -24.58 -14.85 -11.36
CA GLY A 103 -24.64 -16.30 -11.47
C GLY A 103 -25.99 -16.88 -11.02
N SER A 104 -26.50 -16.48 -9.85
CA SER A 104 -27.77 -16.99 -9.30
C SER A 104 -28.99 -16.65 -10.14
N ARG A 105 -28.92 -15.59 -10.96
CA ARG A 105 -29.98 -15.15 -11.87
C ARG A 105 -29.76 -15.57 -13.32
N GLY A 106 -28.66 -16.28 -13.64
CA GLY A 106 -28.33 -16.70 -15.00
C GLY A 106 -28.17 -15.52 -15.98
N LEU A 107 -27.76 -14.34 -15.50
CA LEU A 107 -27.76 -13.13 -16.32
C LEU A 107 -26.76 -13.21 -17.48
N ALA A 108 -25.67 -13.95 -17.28
CA ALA A 108 -24.70 -14.23 -18.34
C ALA A 108 -25.35 -15.00 -19.50
N ASP A 109 -26.22 -15.97 -19.21
CA ASP A 109 -26.86 -16.81 -20.21
C ASP A 109 -27.88 -16.04 -21.06
N MET A 110 -28.49 -15.01 -20.47
CA MET A 110 -29.45 -14.12 -21.15
C MET A 110 -28.81 -13.18 -22.18
N LEU A 111 -27.48 -13.06 -22.21
CA LEU A 111 -26.79 -12.22 -23.19
C LEU A 111 -26.94 -12.80 -24.60
N PRO A 112 -27.14 -11.97 -25.64
CA PRO A 112 -27.07 -12.41 -27.03
C PRO A 112 -25.72 -13.05 -27.36
N GLU A 113 -25.73 -14.12 -28.15
CA GLU A 113 -24.52 -14.87 -28.51
C GLU A 113 -23.46 -14.00 -29.21
N ASP A 114 -23.87 -13.08 -30.09
CA ASP A 114 -22.95 -12.15 -30.73
C ASP A 114 -22.20 -11.26 -29.72
N LEU A 115 -22.88 -10.86 -28.63
CA LEU A 115 -22.29 -10.05 -27.57
C LEU A 115 -21.38 -10.89 -26.65
N LYS A 116 -21.78 -12.13 -26.33
CA LYS A 116 -20.92 -13.07 -25.59
C LYS A 116 -19.61 -13.32 -26.35
N ARG A 117 -19.69 -13.54 -27.67
CA ARG A 117 -18.53 -13.74 -28.54
C ARG A 117 -17.57 -12.53 -28.47
N ILE A 118 -18.09 -11.31 -28.62
CA ILE A 118 -17.27 -10.09 -28.52
C ILE A 118 -16.59 -10.00 -27.15
N ALA A 119 -17.32 -10.26 -26.06
CA ALA A 119 -16.75 -10.20 -24.71
C ALA A 119 -15.63 -11.24 -24.52
N LEU A 120 -15.81 -12.47 -25.02
CA LEU A 120 -14.78 -13.52 -24.94
C LEU A 120 -13.54 -13.20 -25.79
N GLU A 121 -13.72 -12.59 -26.96
CA GLU A 121 -12.62 -12.22 -27.86
C GLU A 121 -11.83 -10.98 -27.38
N THR A 122 -12.46 -10.10 -26.59
CA THR A 122 -11.87 -8.78 -26.26
C THR A 122 -11.59 -8.53 -24.78
N LEU A 123 -12.30 -9.17 -23.85
CA LEU A 123 -12.19 -8.91 -22.40
C LEU A 123 -11.56 -10.07 -21.61
N VAL A 124 -11.71 -11.31 -22.08
CA VAL A 124 -11.24 -12.53 -21.39
C VAL A 124 -9.90 -13.12 -21.89
N PRO A 125 -9.36 -12.83 -23.09
CA PRO A 125 -8.37 -13.69 -23.75
C PRO A 125 -7.10 -13.95 -22.95
#